data_AF-A0A8S3GV24-F1
#
_entry.id   AF-A0A8S3GV24-F1
#
_cell.length_a   1.000
_cell.length_b   1.000
_cell.length_c   1.000
_cell.angle_alpha   90.00
_cell.angle_beta   90.00
_cell.angle_gamma   90.00
#
_symmetry.space_group_name_H-M   'P 1'
#
loop_
_entity.id
_entity.type
_entity.pdbx_description
1 polymer ?
#
loop_
_entity_poly.entity_id
_entity_poly.type
_entity_poly.pdbx_seq_one_letter_code
_entity_poly.pdbx_strand_id
1 'polypeptide(L)'
;NPVPAIPNQFTSKHARYNYGNEINIGFSDFEIVQSKNYEIELEKKYDVTATLLHWKRTKSVKRAVSYLLDFNFFKEIIIWNNNPEINLEKSVLVKNNASFDRIRIINSKENLKDEAKYRVCAEAKTMACFYVDDDWNAAFYLKSLIADFRSDPYVLHSVTEPYTFYTNLVWTYFDKSIDLHTGFSWIGCGSIFLREYAQRHLQYLQVYLKNNRNLVHLSDVFFSIWLNDIPSQFNINIHEFTGSNSGASFSSSSNFFQYQYQSSILAIRILEHNLRYNQSNATNQLCFRRWSNRRFPHYIKSSSLKDDFIFFTNVLPIDIENIPFNISKDFERGTRKNLPRGSSVAFFVSHTTLKVVDNDSKTCWRSGRNARRGEFFAIDFLHIQTNLSFSLTVRHTRELQDNLDFNLSLDGLWWITYRSLNG
;
A
#
# COMPACT_ATOMS: atom_id res chain seq x y z
N ASN A 1 51.73 3.07 -20.78
CA ASN A 1 50.66 3.12 -21.80
C ASN A 1 49.43 3.78 -21.21
N PRO A 2 49.17 5.06 -21.53
CA PRO A 2 47.97 5.73 -21.07
C PRO A 2 46.74 5.19 -21.83
N VAL A 3 45.67 4.96 -21.09
CA VAL A 3 44.34 4.57 -21.61
C VAL A 3 43.80 5.72 -22.46
N PRO A 4 43.30 5.47 -23.68
CA PRO A 4 42.77 6.55 -24.53
C PRO A 4 41.49 7.11 -23.91
N ALA A 5 41.43 8.44 -23.83
CA ALA A 5 40.27 9.19 -23.41
C ALA A 5 39.09 8.93 -24.37
N ILE A 6 37.94 8.57 -23.82
CA ILE A 6 36.67 8.48 -24.56
C ILE A 6 36.23 9.92 -24.91
N PRO A 7 35.91 10.24 -26.17
CA PRO A 7 35.54 11.60 -26.54
C PRO A 7 34.18 11.97 -25.93
N ASN A 8 34.16 13.07 -25.16
CA ASN A 8 32.96 13.82 -24.84
C ASN A 8 32.43 14.49 -26.12
N GLN A 9 31.59 13.79 -26.89
CA GLN A 9 30.77 14.40 -27.93
C GLN A 9 29.36 13.77 -27.93
N PHE A 10 28.55 14.14 -26.93
CA PHE A 10 27.10 14.17 -27.08
C PHE A 10 26.67 15.63 -27.31
N THR A 11 27.01 16.20 -28.46
CA THR A 11 26.25 17.33 -28.99
C THR A 11 24.98 16.79 -29.65
N SER A 12 24.04 16.31 -28.85
CA SER A 12 22.70 16.01 -29.35
C SER A 12 21.95 17.34 -29.44
N LYS A 13 21.56 17.73 -30.66
CA LYS A 13 20.61 18.81 -30.89
C LYS A 13 19.30 18.44 -30.19
N HIS A 14 19.11 18.91 -28.96
CA HIS A 14 17.85 18.77 -28.25
C HIS A 14 16.82 19.67 -28.92
N ALA A 15 16.03 19.11 -29.83
CA ALA A 15 14.83 19.77 -30.31
C ALA A 15 13.82 19.80 -29.16
N ARG A 16 13.47 21.00 -28.69
CA ARG A 16 12.31 21.22 -27.80
C ARG A 16 11.08 21.34 -28.70
N TYR A 17 10.24 20.31 -28.70
CA TYR A 17 8.91 20.40 -29.27
C TYR A 17 7.91 20.60 -28.13
N ASN A 18 7.27 21.77 -28.09
CA ASN A 18 6.14 22.03 -27.21
C ASN A 18 4.89 21.55 -27.94
N TYR A 19 4.43 20.34 -27.65
CA TYR A 19 3.09 19.92 -28.02
C TYR A 19 2.11 20.47 -26.98
N GLY A 20 1.65 21.70 -27.21
CA GLY A 20 0.53 22.30 -26.51
C GLY A 20 -0.78 21.90 -27.17
N ASN A 21 -1.10 20.60 -27.18
CA ASN A 21 -2.40 20.15 -27.64
C ASN A 21 -3.33 20.19 -26.42
N GLU A 22 -4.27 21.14 -26.39
CA GLU A 22 -5.43 21.01 -25.51
C GLU A 22 -6.19 19.75 -25.91
N ILE A 23 -6.04 18.68 -25.12
CA ILE A 23 -6.77 17.43 -25.36
C ILE A 23 -8.18 17.65 -24.82
N ASN A 24 -9.13 17.91 -25.72
CA ASN A 24 -10.54 17.82 -25.38
C ASN A 24 -10.85 16.36 -25.05
N ILE A 25 -11.13 16.13 -23.78
CA ILE A 25 -11.23 14.81 -23.17
C ILE A 25 -12.38 13.97 -23.76
N GLY A 26 -13.38 14.60 -24.40
CA GLY A 26 -14.34 13.91 -25.25
C GLY A 26 -15.41 13.07 -24.55
N PHE A 27 -15.47 13.08 -23.21
CA PHE A 27 -16.57 12.42 -22.48
C PHE A 27 -17.86 13.23 -22.57
N SER A 28 -18.97 12.54 -22.81
CA SER A 28 -20.31 13.11 -22.74
C SER A 28 -20.73 13.40 -21.29
N ASP A 29 -21.68 14.32 -21.11
CA ASP A 29 -22.30 14.58 -19.79
C ASP A 29 -22.90 13.31 -19.18
N PHE A 30 -23.44 12.42 -20.02
CA PHE A 30 -24.00 11.15 -19.58
C PHE A 30 -22.93 10.25 -18.94
N GLU A 31 -21.77 10.08 -19.59
CA GLU A 31 -20.66 9.28 -19.06
C GLU A 31 -20.14 9.86 -17.74
N ILE A 32 -19.97 11.18 -17.67
CA ILE A 32 -19.54 11.87 -16.44
C ILE A 32 -20.52 11.59 -15.29
N VAL A 33 -21.83 11.70 -15.54
CA VAL A 33 -22.85 11.44 -14.52
C VAL A 33 -22.86 9.97 -14.09
N GLN A 34 -22.74 9.02 -15.03
CA GLN A 34 -22.68 7.59 -14.70
C GLN A 34 -21.47 7.25 -13.84
N SER A 35 -20.29 7.73 -14.21
CA SER A 35 -19.07 7.49 -13.44
C SER A 35 -19.16 8.11 -12.04
N LYS A 36 -19.74 9.31 -11.89
CA LYS A 36 -19.96 9.93 -10.56
C LYS A 36 -20.93 9.12 -9.70
N ASN A 37 -21.99 8.60 -10.29
CA ASN A 37 -22.92 7.72 -9.58
C ASN A 37 -22.24 6.43 -9.13
N TYR A 38 -21.41 5.82 -9.99
CA TYR A 38 -20.64 4.64 -9.65
C TYR A 38 -19.67 4.90 -8.48
N GLU A 39 -18.98 6.03 -8.49
CA GLU A 39 -18.11 6.46 -7.38
C GLU A 39 -18.88 6.54 -6.06
N ILE A 40 -20.05 7.20 -6.04
CA ILE A 40 -20.94 7.28 -4.87
C ILE A 40 -21.37 5.89 -4.39
N GLU A 41 -21.69 4.98 -5.30
CA GLU A 41 -22.07 3.61 -4.95
C GLU A 41 -20.89 2.84 -4.34
N LEU A 42 -19.66 3.03 -4.83
CA LEU A 42 -18.46 2.48 -4.19
C LEU A 42 -18.26 3.05 -2.78
N GLU A 43 -18.46 4.35 -2.58
CA GLU A 43 -18.32 4.96 -1.25
C GLU A 43 -19.31 4.38 -0.23
N LYS A 44 -20.55 4.12 -0.65
CA LYS A 44 -21.58 3.50 0.19
C LYS A 44 -21.29 2.02 0.45
N LYS A 45 -20.86 1.29 -0.58
CA LYS A 45 -20.58 -0.14 -0.49
C LYS A 45 -19.38 -0.41 0.41
N TYR A 46 -18.33 0.38 0.27
CA TYR A 46 -17.06 0.24 0.98
C TYR A 46 -16.94 1.32 2.05
N ASP A 47 -17.89 1.33 2.98
CA ASP A 47 -17.81 2.19 4.16
C ASP A 47 -16.65 1.79 5.07
N VAL A 48 -16.08 2.79 5.76
CA VAL A 48 -14.80 2.64 6.47
C VAL A 48 -14.93 3.08 7.92
N THR A 49 -14.38 2.26 8.82
CA THR A 49 -14.13 2.60 10.22
C THR A 49 -12.65 2.94 10.38
N ALA A 50 -12.33 4.07 11.02
CA ALA A 50 -10.95 4.31 11.41
C ALA A 50 -10.64 3.53 12.69
N THR A 51 -9.48 2.90 12.74
CA THR A 51 -9.02 2.10 13.88
C THR A 51 -7.64 2.55 14.32
N LEU A 52 -7.47 2.68 15.63
CA LEU A 52 -6.26 3.17 16.25
C LEU A 52 -5.85 2.22 17.37
N LEU A 53 -4.55 1.94 17.46
CA LEU A 53 -3.99 1.25 18.60
C LEU A 53 -3.33 2.24 19.55
N HIS A 54 -3.81 2.30 20.79
CA HIS A 54 -3.22 3.10 21.85
C HIS A 54 -2.42 2.23 22.81
N TRP A 55 -1.25 2.72 23.26
CA TRP A 55 -0.56 2.15 24.42
C TRP A 55 -0.12 3.21 25.44
N LYS A 56 0.92 4.00 25.15
CA LYS A 56 1.49 4.98 26.09
C LYS A 56 1.32 6.43 25.65
N ARG A 57 1.06 6.69 24.36
CA ARG A 57 1.16 8.05 23.79
C ARG A 57 -0.19 8.73 23.70
N THR A 58 -0.85 9.00 24.83
CA THR A 58 -2.22 9.57 24.86
C THR A 58 -2.31 10.92 24.12
N LYS A 59 -1.25 11.74 24.16
CA LYS A 59 -1.18 13.01 23.39
C LYS A 59 -1.21 12.76 21.89
N SER A 60 -0.53 11.73 21.40
CA SER A 60 -0.47 11.40 19.98
C SER A 60 -1.78 10.77 19.52
N VAL A 61 -2.39 9.87 20.31
CA VAL A 61 -3.76 9.37 20.04
C VAL A 61 -4.77 10.50 19.97
N LYS A 62 -4.69 11.48 20.88
CA LYS A 62 -5.56 12.65 20.86
C LYS A 62 -5.45 13.44 19.56
N ARG A 63 -4.23 13.69 19.09
CA ARG A 63 -4.01 14.32 17.77
C ARG A 63 -4.56 13.46 16.66
N ALA A 64 -4.36 12.14 16.75
CA ALA A 64 -4.82 11.21 15.75
C ALA A 64 -6.34 11.21 15.59
N VAL A 65 -7.06 11.08 16.70
CA VAL A 65 -8.52 11.15 16.74
C VAL A 65 -9.02 12.51 16.24
N SER A 66 -8.34 13.61 16.60
CA SER A 66 -8.74 14.95 16.14
C SER A 66 -8.77 15.06 14.63
N TYR A 67 -7.71 14.64 13.93
CA TYR A 67 -7.68 14.75 12.46
C TYR A 67 -8.59 13.72 11.80
N LEU A 68 -8.74 12.51 12.37
CA LEU A 68 -9.64 11.49 11.80
C LEU A 68 -11.11 11.93 11.84
N LEU A 69 -11.49 12.73 12.85
CA LEU A 69 -12.82 13.32 12.93
C LEU A 69 -13.12 14.34 11.82
N ASP A 70 -12.08 15.02 11.30
CA ASP A 70 -12.21 15.97 10.20
C ASP A 70 -12.58 15.29 8.87
N PHE A 71 -12.41 13.97 8.78
CA PHE A 71 -12.79 13.18 7.63
C PHE A 71 -14.21 12.61 7.78
N ASN A 72 -15.10 13.05 6.88
CA ASN A 72 -16.52 12.67 6.88
C ASN A 72 -16.78 11.25 6.35
N PHE A 73 -15.83 10.64 5.65
CA PHE A 73 -15.99 9.28 5.11
C PHE A 73 -15.87 8.18 6.17
N PHE A 74 -15.35 8.48 7.38
CA PHE A 74 -15.36 7.52 8.49
C PHE A 74 -16.69 7.50 9.21
N LYS A 75 -17.36 6.35 9.23
CA LYS A 75 -18.63 6.16 9.96
C LYS A 75 -18.42 6.01 11.46
N GLU A 76 -17.30 5.41 11.86
CA GLU A 76 -16.91 5.17 13.24
C GLU A 76 -15.38 5.33 13.37
N ILE A 77 -14.92 5.68 14.56
CA ILE A 77 -13.52 5.64 14.99
C ILE A 77 -13.45 4.73 16.21
N ILE A 78 -12.70 3.63 16.13
CA ILE A 78 -12.49 2.72 17.25
C ILE A 78 -11.04 2.83 17.74
N ILE A 79 -10.87 3.12 19.02
CA ILE A 79 -9.58 3.12 19.68
C ILE A 79 -9.48 1.85 20.52
N TRP A 80 -8.53 0.99 20.16
CA TRP A 80 -8.12 -0.13 21.00
C TRP A 80 -7.08 0.37 22.01
N ASN A 81 -7.51 0.58 23.26
CA ASN A 81 -6.57 0.84 24.34
C ASN A 81 -5.92 -0.47 24.76
N ASN A 82 -4.68 -0.66 24.31
CA ASN A 82 -3.88 -1.83 24.58
C ASN A 82 -3.23 -1.79 25.96
N ASN A 83 -3.33 -0.67 26.70
CA ASN A 83 -2.69 -0.47 28.00
C ASN A 83 -3.62 -0.85 29.16
N PRO A 84 -3.33 -1.97 29.88
CA PRO A 84 -4.18 -2.45 30.96
C PRO A 84 -4.08 -1.61 32.24
N GLU A 85 -3.07 -0.75 32.34
CA GLU A 85 -2.85 0.11 33.52
C GLU A 85 -3.75 1.35 33.51
N ILE A 86 -4.36 1.68 32.38
CA ILE A 86 -5.22 2.87 32.22
C ILE A 86 -6.56 2.47 31.62
N ASN A 87 -7.63 3.12 32.09
CA ASN A 87 -8.92 3.07 31.43
C ASN A 87 -9.09 4.35 30.62
N LEU A 88 -9.02 4.25 29.29
CA LEU A 88 -9.10 5.40 28.40
C LEU A 88 -10.56 5.82 28.23
N GLU A 89 -10.82 7.11 28.48
CA GLU A 89 -12.14 7.73 28.34
C GLU A 89 -12.21 8.70 27.15
N LYS A 90 -13.40 8.85 26.56
CA LYS A 90 -13.62 9.75 25.41
C LYS A 90 -13.30 11.22 25.74
N SER A 91 -13.63 11.64 26.97
CA SER A 91 -13.38 12.98 27.52
C SER A 91 -11.91 13.40 27.47
N VAL A 92 -10.98 12.43 27.53
CA VAL A 92 -9.54 12.68 27.44
C VAL A 92 -9.14 13.01 25.99
N LEU A 93 -9.76 12.35 25.03
CA LEU A 93 -9.45 12.43 23.60
C LEU A 93 -10.08 13.67 22.95
N VAL A 94 -11.35 13.94 23.24
CA VAL A 94 -12.12 15.01 22.59
C VAL A 94 -12.82 15.88 23.61
N LYS A 95 -12.83 17.20 23.35
CA LYS A 95 -13.52 18.19 24.21
C LYS A 95 -15.01 18.32 23.88
N ASN A 96 -15.41 18.00 22.65
CA ASN A 96 -16.77 18.18 22.17
C ASN A 96 -17.57 16.88 22.29
N ASN A 97 -18.65 16.91 23.09
CA ASN A 97 -19.53 15.75 23.30
C ASN A 97 -20.23 15.30 22.01
N ALA A 98 -20.47 16.20 21.04
CA ALA A 98 -21.09 15.83 19.77
C ALA A 98 -20.28 14.81 18.96
N SER A 99 -18.96 14.74 19.17
CA SER A 99 -18.09 13.76 18.52
C SER A 99 -18.08 12.39 19.23
N PHE A 100 -18.68 12.27 20.42
CA PHE A 100 -18.61 11.05 21.23
C PHE A 100 -19.33 9.89 20.55
N ASP A 101 -20.37 10.16 19.77
CA ASP A 101 -21.17 9.12 19.09
C ASP A 101 -20.39 8.43 17.97
N ARG A 102 -19.43 9.13 17.36
CA ARG A 102 -18.54 8.56 16.34
C ARG A 102 -17.37 7.79 16.93
N ILE A 103 -17.11 7.89 18.23
CA ILE A 103 -15.93 7.31 18.89
C ILE A 103 -16.34 6.12 19.73
N ARG A 104 -15.66 4.99 19.58
CA ARG A 104 -15.72 3.85 20.48
C ARG A 104 -14.34 3.54 21.03
N ILE A 105 -14.26 3.24 22.32
CA ILE A 105 -13.01 2.84 22.98
C ILE A 105 -13.20 1.43 23.51
N ILE A 106 -12.24 0.55 23.21
CA ILE A 106 -12.17 -0.80 23.74
C ILE A 106 -10.94 -0.87 24.64
N ASN A 107 -11.16 -0.99 25.95
CA ASN A 107 -10.08 -1.11 26.93
C ASN A 107 -9.70 -2.59 27.11
N SER A 108 -8.51 -2.95 26.61
CA SER A 108 -7.98 -4.31 26.70
C SER A 108 -7.46 -4.60 28.10
N LYS A 109 -7.63 -5.85 28.54
CA LYS A 109 -7.10 -6.34 29.82
C LYS A 109 -5.61 -6.68 29.76
N GLU A 110 -5.03 -6.69 28.57
CA GLU A 110 -3.63 -7.03 28.32
C GLU A 110 -3.10 -6.37 27.04
N ASN A 111 -1.77 -6.41 26.87
CA ASN A 111 -1.11 -5.91 25.66
C ASN A 111 -1.08 -6.98 24.55
N LEU A 112 -1.98 -6.87 23.59
CA LEU A 112 -2.11 -7.80 22.47
C LEU A 112 -1.15 -7.53 21.29
N LYS A 113 -0.27 -6.52 21.39
CA LYS A 113 0.66 -6.13 20.31
C LYS A 113 -0.06 -5.98 18.96
N ASP A 114 0.48 -6.51 17.87
CA ASP A 114 -0.09 -6.44 16.52
C ASP A 114 -1.43 -7.17 16.37
N GLU A 115 -1.76 -8.15 17.22
CA GLU A 115 -3.04 -8.85 17.15
C GLU A 115 -4.23 -7.90 17.37
N ALA A 116 -4.03 -6.85 18.18
CA ALA A 116 -5.03 -5.84 18.47
C ALA A 116 -5.58 -5.17 17.20
N LYS A 117 -4.75 -5.00 16.16
CA LYS A 117 -5.10 -4.38 14.87
C LYS A 117 -6.25 -5.11 14.19
N TYR A 118 -6.20 -6.43 14.24
CA TYR A 118 -7.21 -7.29 13.61
C TYR A 118 -8.44 -7.45 14.47
N ARG A 119 -8.28 -7.49 15.80
CA ARG A 119 -9.40 -7.52 16.74
C ARG A 119 -10.27 -6.28 16.63
N VAL A 120 -9.64 -5.10 16.65
CA VAL A 120 -10.39 -3.84 16.53
C VAL A 120 -11.12 -3.73 15.20
N CYS A 121 -10.50 -4.17 14.10
CA CYS A 121 -11.16 -4.18 12.81
C CYS A 121 -12.30 -5.21 12.74
N ALA A 122 -12.10 -6.42 13.26
CA ALA A 122 -13.14 -7.46 13.29
C ALA A 122 -14.41 -7.04 14.04
N GLU A 123 -14.26 -6.15 15.03
CA GLU A 123 -15.33 -5.54 15.82
C GLU A 123 -16.01 -4.33 15.13
N ALA A 124 -15.48 -3.85 14.01
CA ALA A 124 -16.03 -2.71 13.29
C ALA A 124 -17.40 -3.03 12.70
N LYS A 125 -18.26 -2.01 12.56
CA LYS A 125 -19.60 -2.17 11.97
C LYS A 125 -19.60 -2.07 10.45
N THR A 126 -18.64 -1.35 9.89
CA THR A 126 -18.47 -1.11 8.45
C THR A 126 -17.81 -2.28 7.73
N MET A 127 -17.77 -2.22 6.40
CA MET A 127 -17.21 -3.24 5.53
C MET A 127 -15.68 -3.30 5.58
N ALA A 128 -15.03 -2.14 5.77
CA ALA A 128 -13.58 -2.01 5.80
C ALA A 128 -13.09 -1.21 7.00
N CYS A 129 -11.80 -1.35 7.30
CA CYS A 129 -11.13 -0.62 8.36
C CYS A 129 -9.91 0.10 7.80
N PHE A 130 -9.78 1.38 8.10
CA PHE A 130 -8.51 2.08 8.05
C PHE A 130 -7.79 1.87 9.38
N TYR A 131 -6.51 1.54 9.38
CA TYR A 131 -5.69 1.37 10.57
C TYR A 131 -4.45 2.25 10.53
N VAL A 132 -4.09 2.83 11.69
CA VAL A 132 -2.83 3.54 11.90
C VAL A 132 -2.38 3.42 13.37
N ASP A 133 -1.07 3.30 13.61
CA ASP A 133 -0.51 3.35 14.97
C ASP A 133 -0.64 4.76 15.59
N ASP A 134 -0.43 4.86 16.91
CA ASP A 134 -0.62 6.12 17.64
C ASP A 134 0.43 7.21 17.37
N ASP A 135 1.44 6.96 16.55
CA ASP A 135 2.54 7.88 16.26
C ASP A 135 2.60 8.42 14.83
N TRP A 136 1.79 7.91 13.90
CA TRP A 136 1.82 8.34 12.50
C TRP A 136 0.71 9.33 12.14
N ASN A 137 1.07 10.35 11.37
CA ASN A 137 0.13 11.33 10.83
C ASN A 137 -0.35 10.92 9.43
N ALA A 138 -1.59 10.43 9.35
CA ALA A 138 -2.17 9.96 8.09
C ALA A 138 -2.75 11.04 7.17
N ALA A 139 -2.78 12.30 7.62
CA ALA A 139 -3.45 13.37 6.89
C ALA A 139 -2.90 13.64 5.47
N PHE A 140 -1.70 13.15 5.14
CA PHE A 140 -0.99 13.43 3.89
C PHE A 140 -1.19 12.36 2.78
N TYR A 141 -1.89 11.26 3.07
CA TYR A 141 -2.06 10.16 2.11
C TYR A 141 -3.40 9.43 2.24
N LEU A 142 -4.26 9.84 3.17
CA LEU A 142 -5.46 9.11 3.52
C LEU A 142 -6.50 9.07 2.38
N LYS A 143 -6.68 10.19 1.65
CA LYS A 143 -7.60 10.25 0.51
C LYS A 143 -7.12 9.34 -0.61
N SER A 144 -5.83 9.41 -0.95
CA SER A 144 -5.20 8.52 -1.92
C SER A 144 -5.36 7.05 -1.53
N LEU A 145 -5.11 6.71 -0.28
CA LEU A 145 -5.20 5.33 0.21
C LEU A 145 -6.63 4.78 0.14
N ILE A 146 -7.64 5.61 0.47
CA ILE A 146 -9.06 5.22 0.41
C ILE A 146 -9.53 5.09 -1.04
N ALA A 147 -9.15 6.02 -1.92
CA ALA A 147 -9.48 5.93 -3.34
C ALA A 147 -8.89 4.65 -3.96
N ASP A 148 -7.62 4.35 -3.67
CA ASP A 148 -6.95 3.14 -4.14
C ASP A 148 -7.66 1.86 -3.66
N PHE A 149 -8.06 1.85 -2.39
CA PHE A 149 -8.82 0.74 -1.82
C PHE A 149 -10.17 0.54 -2.50
N ARG A 150 -10.92 1.60 -2.77
CA ARG A 150 -12.22 1.46 -3.44
C ARG A 150 -12.08 0.95 -4.87
N SER A 151 -10.95 1.22 -5.51
CA SER A 151 -10.62 0.72 -6.85
C SER A 151 -10.26 -0.77 -6.88
N ASP A 152 -9.65 -1.32 -5.83
CA ASP A 152 -9.34 -2.75 -5.71
C ASP A 152 -9.47 -3.29 -4.26
N PRO A 153 -10.70 -3.37 -3.72
CA PRO A 153 -10.92 -3.55 -2.28
C PRO A 153 -10.56 -4.95 -1.75
N TYR A 154 -10.18 -5.87 -2.64
CA TYR A 154 -9.87 -7.25 -2.29
C TYR A 154 -8.39 -7.48 -1.99
N VAL A 155 -7.54 -6.45 -2.05
CA VAL A 155 -6.13 -6.52 -1.64
C VAL A 155 -5.89 -5.71 -0.37
N LEU A 156 -4.77 -5.96 0.31
CA LEU A 156 -4.31 -5.10 1.40
C LEU A 156 -3.72 -3.83 0.79
N HIS A 157 -4.20 -2.66 1.22
CA HIS A 157 -3.58 -1.39 0.88
C HIS A 157 -2.83 -0.86 2.09
N SER A 158 -1.63 -0.37 1.88
CA SER A 158 -0.80 0.18 2.95
C SER A 158 0.15 1.25 2.45
N VAL A 159 0.76 1.95 3.40
CA VAL A 159 1.75 2.98 3.12
C VAL A 159 3.04 2.66 3.85
N THR A 160 4.16 3.01 3.26
CA THR A 160 5.47 2.89 3.88
C THR A 160 6.47 3.84 3.24
N GLU A 161 7.66 3.93 3.83
CA GLU A 161 8.75 4.71 3.25
C GLU A 161 9.58 3.86 2.25
N PRO A 162 10.26 4.48 1.28
CA PRO A 162 10.91 3.77 0.18
C PRO A 162 11.91 2.67 0.55
N TYR A 163 12.72 2.86 1.60
CA TYR A 163 13.67 1.85 2.05
C TYR A 163 12.95 0.60 2.56
N THR A 164 11.92 0.78 3.39
CA THR A 164 11.09 -0.29 3.92
C THR A 164 10.31 -0.99 2.81
N PHE A 165 9.71 -0.24 1.87
CA PHE A 165 9.09 -0.83 0.68
C PHE A 165 10.06 -1.76 -0.05
N TYR A 166 11.24 -1.25 -0.39
CA TYR A 166 12.23 -2.03 -1.14
C TYR A 166 12.66 -3.29 -0.38
N THR A 167 12.97 -3.15 0.91
CA THR A 167 13.44 -4.28 1.73
C THR A 167 12.34 -5.31 1.96
N ASN A 168 11.07 -4.91 2.01
CA ASN A 168 9.94 -5.82 2.12
C ASN A 168 9.74 -6.72 0.89
N LEU A 169 10.26 -6.34 -0.28
CA LEU A 169 10.15 -7.14 -1.51
C LEU A 169 10.80 -8.53 -1.40
N VAL A 170 11.71 -8.76 -0.44
CA VAL A 170 12.28 -10.09 -0.17
C VAL A 170 11.19 -11.11 0.17
N TRP A 171 10.13 -10.67 0.86
CA TRP A 171 9.01 -11.51 1.29
C TRP A 171 7.85 -11.47 0.29
N THR A 172 8.18 -11.47 -1.01
CA THR A 172 7.22 -11.62 -2.11
C THR A 172 7.50 -12.92 -2.85
N TYR A 173 6.48 -13.76 -3.00
CA TYR A 173 6.61 -15.15 -3.42
C TYR A 173 5.61 -15.51 -4.51
N PHE A 174 6.09 -16.19 -5.56
CA PHE A 174 5.32 -16.61 -6.71
C PHE A 174 5.57 -18.08 -7.06
N ASP A 175 4.51 -18.89 -7.04
CA ASP A 175 4.52 -20.24 -7.61
C ASP A 175 3.16 -20.50 -8.29
N LYS A 176 3.14 -20.35 -9.62
CA LYS A 176 1.93 -20.55 -10.43
C LYS A 176 1.39 -21.97 -10.35
N SER A 177 2.21 -22.97 -10.01
CA SER A 177 1.77 -24.38 -9.97
C SER A 177 0.80 -24.67 -8.83
N ILE A 178 0.73 -23.79 -7.83
CA ILE A 178 -0.11 -23.93 -6.63
C ILE A 178 -0.94 -22.68 -6.33
N ASP A 179 -1.00 -21.74 -7.27
CA ASP A 179 -1.61 -20.43 -7.07
C ASP A 179 -1.06 -19.65 -5.85
N LEU A 180 0.26 -19.75 -5.61
CA LEU A 180 0.95 -18.93 -4.62
C LEU A 180 1.32 -17.59 -5.24
N HIS A 181 0.75 -16.51 -4.70
CA HIS A 181 0.94 -15.16 -5.22
C HIS A 181 0.82 -14.13 -4.09
N THR A 182 1.85 -14.01 -3.26
CA THR A 182 1.75 -13.25 -2.01
C THR A 182 2.91 -12.28 -1.78
N GLY A 183 2.69 -11.27 -0.94
CA GLY A 183 3.69 -10.29 -0.54
C GLY A 183 3.55 -9.84 0.90
N PHE A 184 4.53 -9.08 1.38
CA PHE A 184 4.53 -8.55 2.74
C PHE A 184 4.39 -7.03 2.77
N SER A 185 3.64 -6.54 3.76
CA SER A 185 3.63 -5.15 4.14
C SER A 185 3.44 -5.00 5.65
N TRP A 186 3.98 -3.89 6.18
CA TRP A 186 3.63 -3.43 7.53
C TRP A 186 2.33 -2.63 7.48
N ILE A 187 1.53 -2.74 8.55
CA ILE A 187 0.18 -2.15 8.61
C ILE A 187 0.19 -0.84 9.42
N GLY A 188 1.20 -0.68 10.28
CA GLY A 188 1.33 0.39 11.27
C GLY A 188 1.22 1.82 10.74
N CYS A 189 1.87 2.11 9.62
CA CYS A 189 1.97 3.47 9.11
C CYS A 189 0.71 3.96 8.41
N GLY A 190 -0.35 3.15 8.29
CA GLY A 190 -1.52 3.48 7.50
C GLY A 190 -1.85 2.33 6.56
N SER A 191 -3.02 1.74 6.73
CA SER A 191 -3.48 0.64 5.90
C SER A 191 -5.00 0.59 5.86
N ILE A 192 -5.53 -0.04 4.81
CA ILE A 192 -6.95 -0.29 4.69
C ILE A 192 -7.17 -1.69 4.10
N PHE A 193 -8.10 -2.41 4.70
CA PHE A 193 -8.45 -3.77 4.33
C PHE A 193 -9.87 -4.09 4.79
N LEU A 194 -10.44 -5.17 4.23
CA LEU A 194 -11.78 -5.61 4.55
C LEU A 194 -11.87 -6.18 5.97
N ARG A 195 -12.99 -5.90 6.66
CA ARG A 195 -13.29 -6.47 7.98
C ARG A 195 -13.26 -8.01 7.97
N GLU A 196 -13.80 -8.61 6.91
CA GLU A 196 -13.79 -10.07 6.73
C GLU A 196 -12.37 -10.66 6.69
N TYR A 197 -11.37 -9.90 6.22
CA TYR A 197 -9.99 -10.35 6.22
C TYR A 197 -9.42 -10.36 7.63
N ALA A 198 -9.76 -9.37 8.45
CA ALA A 198 -9.40 -9.36 9.87
C ALA A 198 -10.01 -10.55 10.63
N GLN A 199 -11.31 -10.80 10.41
CA GLN A 199 -12.03 -11.91 11.05
C GLN A 199 -11.44 -13.27 10.68
N ARG A 200 -11.20 -13.49 9.38
CA ARG A 200 -10.56 -14.70 8.87
C ARG A 200 -9.13 -14.86 9.39
N HIS A 201 -8.37 -13.77 9.47
CA HIS A 201 -7.02 -13.81 10.02
C HIS A 201 -7.00 -14.25 11.49
N LEU A 202 -7.92 -13.75 12.33
CA LEU A 202 -8.03 -14.18 13.72
C LEU A 202 -8.33 -15.69 13.81
N GLN A 203 -9.14 -16.25 12.91
CA GLN A 203 -9.37 -17.69 12.83
C GLN A 203 -8.08 -18.45 12.44
N TYR A 204 -7.32 -17.95 11.46
CA TYR A 204 -6.03 -18.54 11.09
C TYR A 204 -5.03 -18.54 12.24
N LEU A 205 -4.93 -17.43 13.00
CA LEU A 205 -4.06 -17.35 14.17
C LEU A 205 -4.43 -18.43 15.21
N GLN A 206 -5.72 -18.64 15.46
CA GLN A 206 -6.20 -19.65 16.41
C GLN A 206 -5.85 -21.07 15.98
N VAL A 207 -5.94 -21.38 14.67
CA VAL A 207 -5.69 -22.71 14.13
C VAL A 207 -4.19 -22.98 13.98
N TYR A 208 -3.47 -22.11 13.28
CA TYR A 208 -2.10 -22.39 12.87
C TYR A 208 -1.04 -21.94 13.89
N LEU A 209 -1.34 -20.95 14.75
CA LEU A 209 -0.41 -20.46 15.76
C LEU A 209 -0.77 -20.85 17.19
N LYS A 210 -1.66 -21.84 17.38
CA LYS A 210 -2.03 -22.35 18.71
C LYS A 210 -0.81 -22.72 19.57
N ASN A 211 0.18 -23.35 18.95
CA ASN A 211 1.41 -23.80 19.61
C ASN A 211 2.58 -22.79 19.52
N ASN A 212 2.36 -21.64 18.87
CA ASN A 212 3.39 -20.61 18.62
C ASN A 212 2.87 -19.22 19.03
N ARG A 213 2.24 -19.12 20.22
CA ARG A 213 1.54 -17.91 20.67
C ARG A 213 2.43 -16.67 20.76
N ASN A 214 3.71 -16.85 21.05
CA ASN A 214 4.69 -15.77 21.07
C ASN A 214 4.89 -15.09 19.70
N LEU A 215 4.60 -15.79 18.59
CA LEU A 215 4.72 -15.24 17.24
C LEU A 215 3.50 -14.41 16.82
N VAL A 216 2.38 -14.55 17.53
CA VAL A 216 1.15 -13.75 17.28
C VAL A 216 1.41 -12.25 17.46
N HIS A 217 2.45 -11.86 18.22
CA HIS A 217 2.88 -10.48 18.34
C HIS A 217 3.38 -9.85 17.03
N LEU A 218 3.66 -10.65 16.01
CA LEU A 218 4.02 -10.22 14.64
C LEU A 218 2.92 -10.59 13.64
N SER A 219 1.65 -10.37 14.03
CA SER A 219 0.49 -10.71 13.21
C SER A 219 0.53 -10.08 11.81
N ASP A 220 1.17 -8.91 11.63
CA ASP A 220 1.35 -8.25 10.32
C ASP A 220 2.04 -9.13 9.27
N VAL A 221 3.01 -9.94 9.70
CA VAL A 221 3.71 -10.89 8.82
C VAL A 221 2.75 -11.97 8.32
N PHE A 222 2.00 -12.56 9.25
CA PHE A 222 1.07 -13.62 8.94
C PHE A 222 -0.11 -13.10 8.11
N PHE A 223 -0.69 -11.96 8.49
CA PHE A 223 -1.82 -11.37 7.80
C PHE A 223 -1.51 -11.10 6.33
N SER A 224 -0.46 -10.32 6.05
CA SER A 224 -0.10 -9.94 4.68
C SER A 224 0.17 -11.17 3.81
N ILE A 225 0.97 -12.11 4.32
CA ILE A 225 1.32 -13.32 3.57
C ILE A 225 0.08 -14.20 3.33
N TRP A 226 -0.78 -14.37 4.33
CA TRP A 226 -1.94 -15.26 4.24
C TRP A 226 -3.11 -14.71 3.44
N LEU A 227 -3.09 -13.45 3.01
CA LEU A 227 -4.05 -12.99 2.01
C LEU A 227 -3.87 -13.66 0.65
N ASN A 228 -2.70 -14.29 0.43
CA ASN A 228 -2.31 -14.86 -0.87
C ASN A 228 -2.50 -13.85 -2.01
N ASP A 229 -2.13 -12.61 -1.72
CA ASP A 229 -2.13 -11.50 -2.66
C ASP A 229 -0.95 -10.58 -2.34
N ILE A 230 -0.51 -9.79 -3.31
CA ILE A 230 0.53 -8.79 -3.05
C ILE A 230 -0.16 -7.56 -2.41
N PRO A 231 0.41 -6.90 -1.40
CA PRO A 231 -0.16 -5.64 -0.95
C PRO A 231 -0.02 -4.52 -2.00
N SER A 232 -1.03 -3.66 -2.14
CA SER A 232 -0.92 -2.37 -2.83
C SER A 232 -0.25 -1.38 -1.88
N GLN A 233 1.02 -1.04 -2.13
CA GLN A 233 1.81 -0.21 -1.21
C GLN A 233 2.14 1.15 -1.82
N PHE A 234 1.88 2.19 -1.05
CA PHE A 234 2.31 3.55 -1.36
C PHE A 234 3.68 3.81 -0.76
N ASN A 235 4.60 4.33 -1.57
CA ASN A 235 5.77 5.02 -1.08
C ASN A 235 5.35 6.44 -0.71
N ILE A 236 5.51 6.80 0.56
CA ILE A 236 5.24 8.14 1.09
C ILE A 236 6.41 8.64 1.95
N ASN A 237 6.44 9.94 2.22
CA ASN A 237 7.22 10.48 3.34
C ASN A 237 6.38 10.34 4.60
N ILE A 238 6.76 9.43 5.51
CA ILE A 238 5.97 9.19 6.72
C ILE A 238 6.31 10.27 7.77
N HIS A 239 5.29 10.86 8.37
CA HIS A 239 5.43 11.91 9.38
C HIS A 239 4.96 11.41 10.75
N GLU A 240 5.86 11.45 11.74
CA GLU A 240 5.52 11.16 13.14
C GLU A 240 4.91 12.39 13.84
N PHE A 241 3.95 12.18 14.75
CA PHE A 241 3.39 13.26 15.57
C PHE A 241 4.38 13.89 16.55
N THR A 242 5.34 13.10 16.98
CA THR A 242 6.37 13.46 17.94
C THR A 242 7.63 12.81 17.44
N GLY A 243 8.67 13.58 17.09
CA GLY A 243 9.99 13.06 16.69
C GLY A 243 10.76 12.42 17.86
N SER A 244 10.07 11.59 18.66
CA SER A 244 10.51 11.13 19.96
C SER A 244 10.99 9.69 19.89
N ASN A 245 12.28 9.54 20.20
CA ASN A 245 12.97 8.35 20.69
C ASN A 245 12.12 7.46 21.62
N SER A 246 11.25 6.61 21.08
CA SER A 246 10.58 5.58 21.87
C SER A 246 11.33 4.27 21.73
N GLY A 247 12.40 4.08 22.52
CA GLY A 247 13.13 2.82 22.65
C GLY A 247 12.33 1.68 23.30
N ALA A 248 11.00 1.73 23.24
CA ALA A 248 10.07 0.77 23.83
C ALA A 248 9.13 0.14 22.78
N SER A 249 9.41 0.32 21.48
CA SER A 249 8.70 -0.42 20.43
C SER A 249 9.10 -1.90 20.47
N PHE A 250 8.23 -2.79 20.03
CA PHE A 250 8.61 -4.21 19.92
C PHE A 250 9.77 -4.40 18.92
N SER A 251 9.84 -3.54 17.90
CA SER A 251 10.91 -3.49 16.90
C SER A 251 12.28 -3.13 17.45
N SER A 252 12.37 -2.49 18.63
CA SER A 252 13.66 -2.19 19.27
C SER A 252 14.17 -3.30 20.19
N SER A 253 13.44 -4.41 20.33
CA SER A 253 13.89 -5.56 21.12
C SER A 253 15.02 -6.33 20.42
N SER A 254 15.97 -6.86 21.19
CA SER A 254 17.13 -7.61 20.65
C SER A 254 16.71 -8.84 19.84
N ASN A 255 15.57 -9.45 20.17
CA ASN A 255 15.06 -10.65 19.52
C ASN A 255 14.12 -10.36 18.34
N PHE A 256 13.84 -9.09 18.02
CA PHE A 256 12.88 -8.73 16.97
C PHE A 256 13.20 -9.39 15.62
N PHE A 257 14.45 -9.33 15.18
CA PHE A 257 14.85 -9.92 13.90
C PHE A 257 14.72 -11.45 13.89
N GLN A 258 14.95 -12.11 15.03
CA GLN A 258 14.75 -13.54 15.17
C GLN A 258 13.25 -13.90 15.06
N TYR A 259 12.39 -13.17 15.77
CA TYR A 259 10.94 -13.38 15.67
C TYR A 259 10.42 -13.07 14.28
N GLN A 260 10.86 -11.98 13.65
CA GLN A 260 10.48 -11.62 12.28
C GLN A 260 10.85 -12.74 11.30
N TYR A 261 12.06 -13.27 11.43
CA TYR A 261 12.51 -14.38 10.59
C TYR A 261 11.65 -15.63 10.82
N GLN A 262 11.45 -16.06 12.06
CA GLN A 262 10.64 -17.22 12.40
C GLN A 262 9.19 -17.07 11.89
N SER A 263 8.58 -15.91 12.09
CA SER A 263 7.23 -15.61 11.61
C SER A 263 7.14 -15.65 10.09
N SER A 264 8.11 -15.07 9.37
CA SER A 264 8.10 -15.02 7.90
C SER A 264 8.20 -16.42 7.30
N ILE A 265 9.10 -17.25 7.82
CA ILE A 265 9.28 -18.64 7.37
C ILE A 265 8.05 -19.49 7.72
N LEU A 266 7.51 -19.34 8.93
CA LEU A 266 6.33 -20.10 9.34
C LEU A 266 5.10 -19.72 8.50
N ALA A 267 4.90 -18.43 8.26
CA ALA A 267 3.78 -17.91 7.47
C ALA A 267 3.78 -18.50 6.06
N ILE A 268 4.92 -18.45 5.35
CA ILE A 268 5.01 -18.97 3.98
C ILE A 268 4.92 -20.50 3.93
N ARG A 269 5.48 -21.22 4.91
CA ARG A 269 5.34 -22.69 5.02
C ARG A 269 3.88 -23.10 5.17
N ILE A 270 3.13 -22.42 6.04
CA ILE A 270 1.71 -22.72 6.26
C ILE A 270 0.92 -22.46 4.97
N LEU A 271 1.12 -21.29 4.34
CA LEU A 271 0.41 -20.95 3.11
C LEU A 271 0.68 -21.96 1.99
N GLU A 272 1.96 -22.22 1.71
CA GLU A 272 2.40 -23.12 0.66
C GLU A 272 1.85 -24.55 0.86
N HIS A 273 1.92 -25.07 2.08
CA HIS A 273 1.39 -26.40 2.41
C HIS A 273 -0.12 -26.48 2.17
N ASN A 274 -0.88 -25.45 2.60
CA ASN A 274 -2.33 -25.45 2.39
C ASN A 274 -2.71 -25.33 0.92
N LEU A 275 -1.95 -24.55 0.13
CA LEU A 275 -2.16 -24.44 -1.30
C LEU A 275 -1.85 -25.75 -2.05
N ARG A 276 -0.85 -26.53 -1.61
CA ARG A 276 -0.53 -27.82 -2.22
C ARG A 276 -1.51 -28.93 -1.88
N TYR A 277 -1.90 -29.02 -0.60
CA TYR A 277 -2.53 -30.24 -0.08
C TYR A 277 -3.99 -30.07 0.35
N ASN A 278 -4.45 -28.84 0.60
CA ASN A 278 -5.78 -28.59 1.19
C ASN A 278 -6.78 -27.93 0.23
N GLN A 279 -6.45 -27.72 -1.05
CA GLN A 279 -7.39 -27.16 -2.04
C GLN A 279 -8.61 -28.07 -2.30
N SER A 280 -8.49 -29.38 -2.10
CA SER A 280 -9.53 -30.38 -2.38
C SER A 280 -10.48 -30.70 -1.21
N ASN A 281 -10.15 -30.28 0.01
CA ASN A 281 -11.01 -30.49 1.19
C ASN A 281 -11.97 -29.30 1.37
N ALA A 282 -12.98 -29.22 0.50
CA ALA A 282 -14.04 -28.20 0.51
C ALA A 282 -14.88 -28.15 1.82
N THR A 283 -14.61 -29.03 2.77
CA THR A 283 -15.27 -29.10 4.09
C THR A 283 -14.57 -28.28 5.17
N ASN A 284 -13.31 -27.85 4.98
CA ASN A 284 -12.63 -26.97 5.94
C ASN A 284 -12.84 -25.50 5.55
N GLN A 285 -13.53 -24.74 6.41
CA GLN A 285 -13.87 -23.32 6.24
C GLN A 285 -12.66 -22.37 6.06
N LEU A 286 -11.43 -22.84 6.26
CA LEU A 286 -10.22 -22.02 6.24
C LEU A 286 -9.37 -22.30 4.99
N CYS A 287 -9.65 -21.56 3.92
CA CYS A 287 -8.90 -21.61 2.66
C CYS A 287 -8.17 -20.29 2.39
N PHE A 288 -6.90 -20.36 2.00
CA PHE A 288 -6.08 -19.20 1.57
C PHE A 288 -6.36 -18.81 0.11
N ARG A 289 -7.64 -18.72 -0.24
CA ARG A 289 -8.07 -18.33 -1.58
C ARG A 289 -7.68 -16.88 -1.84
N ARG A 290 -7.13 -16.60 -3.02
CA ARG A 290 -6.99 -15.24 -3.56
C ARG A 290 -8.36 -14.76 -4.07
N TRP A 291 -8.77 -13.58 -3.62
CA TRP A 291 -10.06 -12.98 -3.98
C TRP A 291 -9.94 -11.97 -5.10
N SER A 292 -8.77 -11.36 -5.28
CA SER A 292 -8.56 -10.42 -6.37
C SER A 292 -8.56 -11.14 -7.72
N ASN A 293 -9.31 -10.57 -8.65
CA ASN A 293 -9.09 -10.72 -10.08
C ASN A 293 -8.44 -9.42 -10.54
N ARG A 294 -7.22 -9.14 -10.05
CA ARG A 294 -6.54 -7.86 -10.32
C ARG A 294 -6.72 -7.45 -11.77
N ARG A 295 -7.28 -6.26 -11.96
CA ARG A 295 -7.42 -5.64 -13.29
C ARG A 295 -6.06 -5.32 -13.92
N PHE A 296 -5.01 -5.29 -13.12
CA PHE A 296 -3.81 -4.52 -13.36
C PHE A 296 -2.56 -5.13 -12.69
N PRO A 297 -1.36 -5.07 -13.31
CA PRO A 297 -0.13 -5.62 -12.73
C PRO A 297 0.28 -4.88 -11.46
N HIS A 298 1.26 -5.40 -10.71
CA HIS A 298 1.73 -4.73 -9.50
C HIS A 298 2.29 -3.33 -9.80
N TYR A 299 1.87 -2.35 -9.01
CA TYR A 299 2.25 -0.94 -9.17
C TYR A 299 3.01 -0.42 -7.97
N ILE A 300 3.88 0.54 -8.26
CA ILE A 300 4.44 1.43 -7.25
C ILE A 300 3.66 2.73 -7.30
N LYS A 301 3.20 3.16 -6.13
CA LYS A 301 2.31 4.32 -5.98
C LYS A 301 2.92 5.36 -5.05
N SER A 302 2.61 6.62 -5.28
CA SER A 302 2.89 7.71 -4.35
C SER A 302 1.73 8.70 -4.39
N SER A 303 1.29 9.15 -3.21
CA SER A 303 0.37 10.27 -3.12
C SER A 303 1.13 11.57 -3.38
N SER A 304 0.44 12.50 -4.01
CA SER A 304 0.83 13.91 -4.08
C SER A 304 1.00 14.54 -2.69
N LEU A 305 1.80 15.60 -2.59
CA LEU A 305 1.99 16.36 -1.34
C LEU A 305 0.68 16.86 -0.71
N LYS A 306 -0.34 17.13 -1.53
CA LYS A 306 -1.65 17.62 -1.09
C LYS A 306 -2.70 16.50 -0.98
N ASP A 307 -2.31 15.26 -1.26
CA ASP A 307 -3.19 14.11 -1.26
C ASP A 307 -4.42 14.30 -2.17
N ASP A 308 -4.21 14.89 -3.35
CA ASP A 308 -5.23 15.23 -4.35
C ASP A 308 -5.12 14.40 -5.64
N PHE A 309 -4.02 13.69 -5.83
CA PHE A 309 -3.85 12.65 -6.84
C PHE A 309 -2.80 11.60 -6.44
N ILE A 310 -2.83 10.45 -7.12
CA ILE A 310 -1.89 9.34 -7.03
C ILE A 310 -1.06 9.31 -8.30
N PHE A 311 0.26 9.28 -8.16
CA PHE A 311 1.15 8.87 -9.25
C PHE A 311 1.45 7.38 -9.11
N PHE A 312 1.38 6.62 -10.22
CA PHE A 312 1.74 5.22 -10.20
C PHE A 312 2.39 4.73 -11.50
N THR A 313 3.16 3.65 -11.39
CA THR A 313 3.84 3.00 -12.52
C THR A 313 3.94 1.50 -12.29
N ASN A 314 3.95 0.71 -13.38
CA ASN A 314 4.23 -0.72 -13.34
C ASN A 314 5.73 -1.05 -13.39
N VAL A 315 6.60 -0.04 -13.35
CA VAL A 315 8.05 -0.23 -13.38
C VAL A 315 8.58 -0.43 -11.96
N LEU A 316 8.81 -1.69 -11.59
CA LEU A 316 9.33 -2.10 -10.29
C LEU A 316 10.87 -1.95 -10.20
N PRO A 317 11.46 -1.76 -9.00
CA PRO A 317 12.92 -1.77 -8.83
C PRO A 317 13.55 -3.15 -9.07
N ILE A 318 12.72 -4.18 -8.96
CA ILE A 318 13.05 -5.60 -9.14
C ILE A 318 11.91 -6.23 -9.93
N ASP A 319 12.21 -6.95 -11.01
CA ASP A 319 11.22 -7.71 -11.81
C ASP A 319 10.75 -8.97 -11.02
N ILE A 320 10.21 -8.78 -9.81
CA ILE A 320 9.96 -9.82 -8.78
C ILE A 320 8.99 -10.90 -9.25
N GLU A 321 8.02 -10.56 -10.09
CA GLU A 321 7.01 -11.49 -10.65
C GLU A 321 7.65 -12.57 -11.54
N ASN A 322 8.82 -12.30 -12.11
CA ASN A 322 9.56 -13.24 -12.95
C ASN A 322 10.49 -14.16 -12.14
N ILE A 323 10.46 -14.06 -10.81
CA ILE A 323 11.34 -14.79 -9.91
C ILE A 323 10.51 -15.86 -9.21
N PRO A 324 10.50 -17.11 -9.72
CA PRO A 324 9.74 -18.19 -9.11
C PRO A 324 10.26 -18.48 -7.70
N PHE A 325 9.38 -18.98 -6.84
CA PHE A 325 9.70 -19.40 -5.49
C PHE A 325 9.41 -20.89 -5.32
N ASN A 326 10.39 -21.63 -4.82
CA ASN A 326 10.20 -23.00 -4.36
C ASN A 326 10.75 -23.12 -2.95
N ILE A 327 9.88 -23.35 -1.95
CA ILE A 327 10.28 -23.35 -0.55
C ILE A 327 11.33 -24.42 -0.20
N SER A 328 11.38 -25.53 -0.95
CA SER A 328 12.37 -26.60 -0.74
C SER A 328 13.76 -26.23 -1.26
N LYS A 329 13.88 -25.25 -2.17
CA LYS A 329 15.14 -24.85 -2.81
C LYS A 329 15.57 -23.43 -2.43
N ASP A 330 14.61 -22.54 -2.21
CA ASP A 330 14.79 -21.11 -2.04
C ASP A 330 14.51 -20.67 -0.59
N PHE A 331 14.82 -21.52 0.38
CA PHE A 331 14.58 -21.24 1.79
C PHE A 331 15.19 -19.89 2.24
N GLU A 332 16.38 -19.58 1.73
CA GLU A 332 17.10 -18.32 2.00
C GLU A 332 16.38 -17.09 1.44
N ARG A 333 15.44 -17.21 0.48
CA ARG A 333 14.63 -16.08 -0.01
C ARG A 333 13.66 -15.55 1.07
N GLY A 334 13.27 -16.39 2.02
CA GLY A 334 12.57 -15.94 3.21
C GLY A 334 13.43 -15.12 4.19
N THR A 335 14.72 -14.95 3.90
CA THR A 335 15.66 -14.15 4.69
C THR A 335 15.98 -12.83 3.99
N ARG A 336 16.37 -11.81 4.77
CA ARG A 336 16.89 -10.53 4.23
C ARG A 336 18.21 -10.68 3.45
N LYS A 337 18.84 -11.87 3.41
CA LYS A 337 20.15 -12.11 2.81
C LYS A 337 20.09 -12.39 1.30
N ASN A 338 18.91 -12.65 0.75
CA ASN A 338 18.75 -13.03 -0.66
C ASN A 338 17.76 -12.10 -1.38
N LEU A 339 18.05 -10.79 -1.36
CA LEU A 339 17.35 -9.81 -2.20
C LEU A 339 17.55 -10.21 -3.67
N PRO A 340 16.46 -10.34 -4.45
CA PRO A 340 16.62 -10.56 -5.87
C PRO A 340 17.35 -9.40 -6.56
N ARG A 341 18.10 -9.72 -7.61
CA ARG A 341 18.95 -8.75 -8.31
C ARG A 341 18.09 -7.66 -8.97
N GLY A 342 18.42 -6.40 -8.70
CA GLY A 342 17.74 -5.21 -9.22
C GLY A 342 18.56 -3.94 -8.99
N SER A 343 17.93 -2.77 -9.06
CA SER A 343 18.58 -1.50 -8.69
C SER A 343 19.01 -1.51 -7.23
N SER A 344 20.15 -0.92 -6.86
CA SER A 344 20.51 -0.85 -5.43
C SER A 344 19.45 -0.11 -4.61
N VAL A 345 19.29 -0.48 -3.33
CA VAL A 345 18.43 0.23 -2.36
C VAL A 345 18.68 1.74 -2.41
N ALA A 346 19.96 2.14 -2.39
CA ALA A 346 20.35 3.55 -2.42
C ALA A 346 19.88 4.26 -3.69
N PHE A 347 19.98 3.59 -4.85
CA PHE A 347 19.46 4.12 -6.10
C PHE A 347 17.94 4.28 -6.05
N PHE A 348 17.21 3.26 -5.59
CA PHE A 348 15.75 3.29 -5.50
C PHE A 348 15.25 4.41 -4.58
N VAL A 349 15.81 4.52 -3.37
CA VAL A 349 15.44 5.57 -2.40
C VAL A 349 15.67 6.97 -2.99
N SER A 350 16.74 7.14 -3.77
CA SER A 350 17.09 8.43 -4.38
C SER A 350 16.19 8.81 -5.57
N HIS A 351 15.54 7.83 -6.22
CA HIS A 351 14.80 8.02 -7.47
C HIS A 351 13.42 7.33 -7.48
N THR A 352 12.78 7.21 -6.31
CA THR A 352 11.46 6.60 -6.14
C THR A 352 10.34 7.44 -6.77
N THR A 353 9.13 6.87 -6.89
CA THR A 353 7.93 7.56 -7.37
C THR A 353 7.56 8.80 -6.57
N LEU A 354 7.97 8.89 -5.30
CA LEU A 354 7.80 10.11 -4.49
C LEU A 354 8.48 11.32 -5.11
N LYS A 355 9.59 11.12 -5.84
CA LYS A 355 10.33 12.20 -6.50
C LYS A 355 9.61 12.81 -7.70
N VAL A 356 8.47 12.24 -8.11
CA VAL A 356 7.60 12.86 -9.13
C VAL A 356 6.68 13.89 -8.49
N VAL A 357 6.34 13.69 -7.22
CA VAL A 357 5.24 14.37 -6.56
C VAL A 357 5.66 15.16 -5.32
N ASP A 358 6.97 15.35 -5.12
CA ASP A 358 7.59 16.07 -4.00
C ASP A 358 7.74 17.59 -4.24
N ASN A 359 7.29 18.08 -5.39
CA ASN A 359 7.38 19.50 -5.79
C ASN A 359 8.82 20.06 -5.80
N ASP A 360 9.84 19.19 -5.95
CA ASP A 360 11.24 19.59 -6.11
C ASP A 360 11.71 19.35 -7.55
N SER A 361 11.95 20.43 -8.29
CA SER A 361 12.46 20.36 -9.68
C SER A 361 13.86 19.73 -9.82
N LYS A 362 14.58 19.52 -8.71
CA LYS A 362 15.92 18.92 -8.68
C LYS A 362 15.89 17.41 -8.50
N THR A 363 14.74 16.84 -8.16
CA THR A 363 14.56 15.40 -8.00
C THR A 363 13.76 14.85 -9.20
N CYS A 364 13.85 13.54 -9.41
CA CYS A 364 13.01 12.85 -10.38
C CYS A 364 12.88 11.37 -10.03
N TRP A 365 11.80 10.74 -10.48
CA TRP A 365 11.75 9.29 -10.56
C TRP A 365 12.62 8.80 -11.71
N ARG A 366 13.34 7.71 -11.48
CA ARG A 366 14.23 7.10 -12.46
C ARG A 366 14.21 5.59 -12.32
N SER A 367 13.98 4.89 -13.44
CA SER A 367 14.18 3.45 -13.53
C SER A 367 15.67 3.11 -13.61
N GLY A 368 16.06 1.97 -13.05
CA GLY A 368 17.44 1.45 -13.17
C GLY A 368 17.79 0.92 -14.57
N ARG A 369 16.86 0.99 -15.52
CA ARG A 369 16.96 0.42 -16.88
C ARG A 369 16.14 1.22 -17.88
N ASN A 370 16.40 0.99 -19.17
CA ASN A 370 15.62 1.59 -20.26
C ASN A 370 14.16 1.12 -20.23
N ALA A 371 13.28 1.98 -20.74
CA ALA A 371 11.86 1.69 -20.91
C ALA A 371 11.64 0.50 -21.85
N ARG A 372 10.64 -0.32 -21.54
CA ARG A 372 10.23 -1.49 -22.32
C ARG A 372 8.79 -1.33 -22.79
N ARG A 373 8.42 -2.07 -23.84
CA ARG A 373 7.04 -2.12 -24.33
C ARG A 373 6.11 -2.62 -23.21
N GLY A 374 4.97 -1.94 -23.03
CA GLY A 374 3.98 -2.26 -21.99
C GLY A 374 4.25 -1.57 -20.64
N GLU A 375 5.33 -0.81 -20.52
CA GLU A 375 5.57 0.03 -19.34
C GLU A 375 4.85 1.37 -19.45
N PHE A 376 4.36 1.86 -18.32
CA PHE A 376 3.66 3.12 -18.26
C PHE A 376 3.83 3.80 -16.90
N PHE A 377 3.51 5.08 -16.87
CA PHE A 377 3.15 5.79 -15.65
C PHE A 377 1.76 6.39 -15.84
N ALA A 378 1.07 6.64 -14.74
CA ALA A 378 -0.29 7.16 -14.75
C ALA A 378 -0.53 8.06 -13.53
N ILE A 379 -1.56 8.88 -13.65
CA ILE A 379 -2.05 9.79 -12.61
C ILE A 379 -3.53 9.47 -12.38
N ASP A 380 -3.93 9.27 -11.13
CA ASP A 380 -5.31 9.12 -10.70
C ASP A 380 -5.70 10.31 -9.81
N PHE A 381 -6.73 11.06 -10.20
CA PHE A 381 -7.17 12.28 -9.51
C PHE A 381 -8.17 12.03 -8.37
N LEU A 382 -8.32 10.78 -7.92
CA LEU A 382 -9.17 10.31 -6.81
C LEU A 382 -10.68 10.42 -7.05
N HIS A 383 -11.09 11.45 -7.79
CA HIS A 383 -12.46 11.84 -8.09
C HIS A 383 -12.55 12.30 -9.55
N ILE A 384 -13.74 12.22 -10.14
CA ILE A 384 -13.95 12.64 -11.52
C ILE A 384 -13.80 14.16 -11.66
N GLN A 385 -12.73 14.57 -12.35
CA GLN A 385 -12.43 15.96 -12.72
C GLN A 385 -12.86 16.22 -14.17
N THR A 386 -13.57 17.31 -14.41
CA THR A 386 -14.07 17.69 -15.74
C THR A 386 -13.29 18.85 -16.36
N ASN A 387 -12.60 19.64 -15.55
CA ASN A 387 -11.79 20.78 -15.98
C ASN A 387 -10.30 20.46 -15.77
N LEU A 388 -9.76 19.54 -16.58
CA LEU A 388 -8.34 19.20 -16.54
C LEU A 388 -7.64 19.75 -17.76
N SER A 389 -6.50 20.41 -17.53
CA SER A 389 -5.54 20.75 -18.57
C SER A 389 -4.20 20.17 -18.16
N PHE A 390 -3.56 19.43 -19.08
CA PHE A 390 -2.25 18.85 -18.85
C PHE A 390 -1.30 19.22 -19.99
N SER A 391 -0.02 19.37 -19.65
CA SER A 391 1.04 19.57 -20.62
C SER A 391 2.11 18.51 -20.37
N LEU A 392 2.31 17.64 -21.35
CA LEU A 392 3.33 16.59 -21.31
C LEU A 392 4.50 16.99 -22.20
N THR A 393 5.66 17.26 -21.58
CA THR A 393 6.90 17.52 -22.32
C THR A 393 7.74 16.25 -22.40
N VAL A 394 7.77 15.62 -23.58
CA VAL A 394 8.58 14.42 -23.81
C VAL A 394 9.93 14.79 -24.42
N ARG A 395 11.01 14.69 -23.64
CA ARG A 395 12.40 14.88 -24.13
C ARG A 395 13.07 13.52 -24.36
N HIS A 396 12.69 12.85 -25.44
CA HIS A 396 13.24 11.54 -25.79
C HIS A 396 13.50 11.42 -27.30
N THR A 397 14.02 10.28 -27.73
CA THR A 397 14.11 9.90 -29.14
C THR A 397 12.75 10.01 -29.84
N ARG A 398 12.77 10.38 -31.12
CA ARG A 398 11.59 10.41 -31.97
C ARG A 398 10.84 9.08 -31.97
N GLU A 399 11.60 7.98 -31.99
CA GLU A 399 11.04 6.62 -31.89
C GLU A 399 10.16 6.42 -30.66
N LEU A 400 10.58 6.89 -29.47
CA LEU A 400 9.71 6.76 -28.28
C LEU A 400 8.47 7.64 -28.40
N GLN A 401 8.61 8.87 -28.89
CA GLN A 401 7.48 9.79 -29.07
C GLN A 401 6.44 9.22 -30.04
N ASP A 402 6.90 8.64 -31.15
CA ASP A 402 6.05 8.05 -32.19
C ASP A 402 5.27 6.83 -31.67
N ASN A 403 5.81 6.13 -30.65
CA ASN A 403 5.24 4.93 -30.04
C ASN A 403 4.63 5.17 -28.64
N LEU A 404 4.54 6.42 -28.18
CA LEU A 404 3.91 6.74 -26.90
C LEU A 404 2.40 6.88 -27.09
N ASP A 405 1.64 6.00 -26.42
CA ASP A 405 0.19 6.10 -26.34
C ASP A 405 -0.22 6.89 -25.09
N PHE A 406 -1.25 7.72 -25.24
CA PHE A 406 -1.91 8.38 -24.12
C PHE A 406 -3.29 7.77 -23.90
N ASN A 407 -3.57 7.31 -22.69
CA ASN A 407 -4.84 6.68 -22.32
C ASN A 407 -5.53 7.46 -21.21
N LEU A 408 -6.85 7.58 -21.31
CA LEU A 408 -7.68 8.25 -20.32
C LEU A 408 -8.91 7.41 -19.95
N SER A 409 -9.30 7.44 -18.68
CA SER A 409 -10.48 6.74 -18.18
C SER A 409 -11.14 7.55 -17.06
N LEU A 410 -12.48 7.47 -16.97
CA LEU A 410 -13.25 8.03 -15.85
C LEU A 410 -13.46 7.03 -14.70
N ASP A 411 -13.39 5.73 -15.00
CA ASP A 411 -13.81 4.66 -14.09
C ASP A 411 -12.78 3.53 -13.93
N GLY A 412 -11.63 3.65 -14.61
CA GLY A 412 -10.57 2.65 -14.68
C GLY A 412 -10.94 1.38 -15.47
N LEU A 413 -12.15 1.30 -16.02
CA LEU A 413 -12.67 0.15 -16.78
C LEU A 413 -12.63 0.43 -18.28
N TRP A 414 -13.11 1.60 -18.68
CA TRP A 414 -13.19 2.03 -20.07
C TRP A 414 -12.13 3.07 -20.36
N TRP A 415 -11.31 2.81 -21.37
CA TRP A 415 -10.16 3.63 -21.71
C TRP A 415 -10.29 4.18 -23.13
N ILE A 416 -10.09 5.49 -23.27
CA ILE A 416 -9.92 6.15 -24.56
C ILE A 416 -8.43 6.24 -24.84
N THR A 417 -7.99 5.70 -25.98
CA THR A 417 -6.60 5.71 -26.41
C THR A 417 -6.37 6.73 -27.52
N TYR A 418 -5.42 7.63 -27.28
CA TYR A 418 -4.87 8.55 -28.26
C TYR A 418 -3.50 8.02 -28.67
N ARG A 419 -3.39 7.52 -29.91
CA ARG A 419 -2.17 6.90 -30.43
C ARG A 419 -1.23 7.93 -31.00
N SER A 420 0.04 7.81 -30.65
CA SER A 420 1.12 8.69 -31.09
C SER A 420 0.86 10.15 -30.68
N LEU A 421 1.77 10.77 -29.93
CA LEU A 421 1.68 12.22 -29.69
C LEU A 421 1.89 13.05 -30.97
N ASN A 422 2.11 12.40 -32.12
CA ASN A 422 2.00 13.01 -33.44
C ASN A 422 0.51 13.19 -33.79
N GLY A 423 -0.02 14.36 -33.43
CA GLY A 423 -1.16 14.94 -34.15
C GLY A 423 -0.77 15.24 -35.59
#